data_AF-A0A965Y3A9-F1
#
_entry.id   AF-A0A965Y3A9-F1
#
_cell.length_a   1.000
_cell.length_b   1.000
_cell.length_c   1.000
_cell.angle_alpha   90.00
_cell.angle_beta   90.00
_cell.angle_gamma   90.00
#
_symmetry.space_group_name_H-M   'P 1'
#
loop_
_entity.id
_entity.type
_entity.pdbx_description
1 polymer ?
#
loop_
_entity_poly.entity_id
_entity_poly.type
_entity_poly.pdbx_seq_one_letter_code
_entity_poly.pdbx_strand_id
1 'polypeptide(L)'
;MLAILFIVAIVLFAVCYKIYGSYMAGIYGLSDENKTPAEAMFDGIDYCPAHPAVLLGHHFASIAGAGPIVGPITAAAMFGWLPAYLWCLIGSAFIGGPHDMGALVSSMRHDGKSVGEVVDKWIGRKGKILFLCFTILALILVVAVFLQLSAGSFAADPAVAFSASLYIGLALLFGVLIYKYRVPLWLMTVVMVPIVIYACWYGNYSPWVAEVFKFPMETWRWVLVVYIFLASVLPVWLLLQPRDYLASYFLYFAVIIGAIGMIMGKGENFQIVLPAFKGFVANGQYIWPML
;
A
#
# COMPACT_ATOMS: atom_id res chain seq x y z
N MET A 1 4.35 -23.02 14.68
CA MET A 1 3.34 -22.87 13.61
C MET A 1 3.64 -21.66 12.72
N LEU A 2 3.74 -20.44 13.25
CA LEU A 2 3.97 -19.22 12.46
C LEU A 2 5.22 -19.27 11.58
N ALA A 3 6.38 -19.63 12.14
CA ALA A 3 7.60 -19.76 11.35
C ALA A 3 7.47 -20.75 10.18
N ILE A 4 6.71 -21.84 10.37
CA ILE A 4 6.47 -22.83 9.30
C ILE A 4 5.59 -22.22 8.21
N LEU A 5 4.48 -21.56 8.59
CA LEU A 5 3.62 -20.85 7.65
C LEU A 5 4.44 -19.80 6.88
N PHE A 6 5.24 -19.00 7.56
CA PHE A 6 6.10 -18.00 6.93
C PHE A 6 7.07 -18.60 5.91
N ILE A 7 7.75 -19.70 6.26
CA ILE A 7 8.65 -20.40 5.33
C ILE A 7 7.87 -20.97 4.14
N VAL A 8 6.70 -21.56 4.37
CA VAL A 8 5.83 -22.08 3.29
C VAL A 8 5.41 -20.96 2.34
N ALA A 9 5.03 -19.78 2.86
CA ALA A 9 4.70 -18.62 2.05
C ALA A 9 5.88 -18.18 1.17
N ILE A 10 7.09 -18.07 1.75
CA ILE A 10 8.31 -17.72 1.00
C ILE A 10 8.58 -18.72 -0.12
N VAL A 11 8.54 -20.01 0.19
CA VAL A 11 8.78 -21.07 -0.80
C VAL A 11 7.72 -21.02 -1.90
N LEU A 12 6.44 -20.87 -1.55
CA LEU A 12 5.35 -20.76 -2.52
C LEU A 12 5.55 -19.55 -3.44
N PHE A 13 5.82 -18.37 -2.89
CA PHE A 13 6.05 -17.18 -3.71
C PHE A 13 7.31 -17.29 -4.58
N ALA A 14 8.38 -17.90 -4.07
CA ALA A 14 9.58 -18.15 -4.87
C ALA A 14 9.31 -19.11 -6.04
N VAL A 15 8.54 -20.17 -5.80
CA VAL A 15 8.12 -21.14 -6.83
C VAL A 15 7.19 -20.48 -7.84
N CYS A 16 6.18 -19.74 -7.38
CA CYS A 16 5.26 -18.99 -8.26
C CYS A 16 6.01 -17.95 -9.10
N TYR A 17 6.93 -17.18 -8.51
CA TYR A 17 7.75 -16.21 -9.24
C TYR A 17 8.58 -16.89 -10.34
N LYS A 18 9.29 -17.98 -10.01
CA LYS A 18 10.14 -18.68 -10.98
C LYS A 18 9.34 -19.41 -12.06
N ILE A 19 8.28 -20.13 -11.71
CA ILE A 19 7.55 -20.97 -12.69
C ILE A 19 6.51 -20.11 -13.41
N TYR A 20 5.57 -19.56 -12.66
CA TYR A 20 4.43 -18.84 -13.22
C TYR A 20 4.82 -17.46 -13.73
N GLY A 21 5.69 -16.74 -13.02
CA GLY A 21 6.25 -15.47 -13.49
C GLY A 21 7.03 -15.62 -14.80
N SER A 22 7.91 -16.63 -14.91
CA SER A 22 8.63 -16.89 -16.17
C SER A 22 7.69 -17.33 -17.30
N TYR A 23 6.68 -18.13 -16.99
CA TYR A 23 5.65 -18.52 -17.96
C TYR A 23 4.90 -17.29 -18.51
N MET A 24 4.48 -16.38 -17.62
CA MET A 24 3.83 -15.12 -18.01
C MET A 24 4.79 -14.22 -18.81
N ALA A 25 6.04 -14.09 -18.40
CA ALA A 25 7.06 -13.35 -19.14
C ALA A 25 7.24 -13.90 -20.57
N GLY A 26 7.21 -15.23 -20.73
CA GLY A 26 7.22 -15.91 -22.02
C GLY A 26 5.98 -15.59 -22.88
N ILE A 27 4.77 -15.61 -22.29
CA ILE A 27 3.53 -15.21 -23.00
C ILE A 27 3.63 -13.78 -23.50
N TYR A 28 4.14 -12.88 -22.67
CA TYR A 28 4.30 -11.47 -23.02
C TYR A 28 5.55 -11.20 -23.88
N GLY A 29 6.40 -12.20 -24.16
CA GLY A 29 7.63 -12.02 -24.93
C GLY A 29 8.52 -10.90 -24.38
N LEU A 30 8.66 -10.82 -23.05
CA LEU A 30 9.49 -9.80 -22.41
C LEU A 30 10.97 -10.08 -22.70
N SER A 31 11.70 -9.02 -23.06
CA SER A 31 13.14 -9.07 -23.31
C SER A 31 13.78 -7.82 -22.72
N ASP A 32 14.90 -8.01 -22.04
CA ASP A 32 15.72 -6.94 -21.47
C ASP A 32 16.41 -6.09 -22.56
N GLU A 33 16.42 -6.55 -23.81
CA GLU A 33 16.94 -5.79 -24.95
C GLU A 33 15.99 -4.66 -25.40
N ASN A 34 14.71 -4.73 -25.02
CA ASN A 34 13.72 -3.74 -25.39
C ASN A 34 13.85 -2.49 -24.50
N LYS A 35 14.12 -1.34 -25.14
CA LYS A 35 14.10 -0.06 -24.43
C LYS A 35 12.70 0.28 -23.95
N THR A 36 12.59 0.72 -22.71
CA THR A 36 11.32 1.17 -22.14
C THR A 36 10.92 2.53 -22.72
N PRO A 37 9.63 2.92 -22.68
CA PRO A 37 9.16 4.26 -23.02
C PRO A 37 9.95 5.38 -22.34
N ALA A 38 10.35 5.17 -21.08
CA ALA A 38 11.12 6.12 -20.30
C ALA A 38 12.51 6.42 -20.89
N GLU A 39 13.12 5.46 -21.59
CA GLU A 39 14.40 5.63 -22.26
C GLU A 39 14.24 6.04 -23.72
N ALA A 40 13.28 5.45 -24.44
CA ALA A 40 13.09 5.66 -25.87
C ALA A 40 12.50 7.05 -26.19
N MET A 41 11.68 7.60 -25.30
CA MET A 41 11.03 8.92 -25.46
C MET A 41 11.50 9.94 -24.43
N PHE A 42 12.73 9.81 -23.94
CA PHE A 42 13.28 10.66 -22.89
C PHE A 42 13.13 12.16 -23.20
N ASP A 43 12.40 12.88 -22.35
CA ASP A 43 12.14 14.32 -22.47
C ASP A 43 12.58 15.12 -21.24
N GLY A 44 13.01 14.45 -20.17
CA GLY A 44 13.41 15.08 -18.92
C GLY A 44 12.26 15.62 -18.07
N ILE A 45 11.00 15.37 -18.48
CA ILE A 45 9.79 15.86 -17.81
C ILE A 45 8.81 14.70 -17.55
N ASP A 46 8.20 14.13 -18.59
CA ASP A 46 7.21 13.06 -18.48
C ASP A 46 7.85 11.66 -18.61
N TYR A 47 8.88 11.53 -19.44
CA TYR A 47 9.64 10.30 -19.65
C TYR A 47 11.06 10.47 -19.09
N CYS A 48 11.27 9.91 -17.90
CA CYS A 48 12.56 9.91 -17.21
C CYS A 48 12.86 8.51 -16.66
N PRO A 49 14.02 7.91 -17.00
CA PRO A 49 14.46 6.66 -16.40
C PRO A 49 14.64 6.83 -14.89
N ALA A 50 13.99 5.96 -14.13
CA ALA A 50 14.13 5.90 -12.68
C ALA A 50 14.89 4.63 -12.27
N HIS A 51 15.67 4.74 -11.20
CA HIS A 51 16.42 3.59 -10.69
C HIS A 51 15.45 2.48 -10.21
N PRO A 52 15.68 1.19 -10.52
CA PRO A 52 14.76 0.10 -10.19
C PRO A 52 14.38 0.01 -8.71
N ALA A 53 15.32 0.29 -7.81
CA ALA A 53 15.04 0.32 -6.37
C ALA A 53 14.05 1.42 -5.96
N VAL A 54 14.06 2.56 -6.65
CA VAL A 54 13.10 3.67 -6.41
C VAL A 54 11.73 3.28 -6.94
N LEU A 55 11.67 2.69 -8.14
CA LEU A 55 10.43 2.18 -8.73
C LEU A 55 9.79 1.11 -7.85
N LEU A 56 10.59 0.14 -7.38
CA LEU A 56 10.11 -0.92 -6.48
C LEU A 56 9.54 -0.34 -5.19
N GLY A 57 10.21 0.66 -4.60
CA GLY A 57 9.71 1.34 -3.41
C GLY A 57 8.38 2.05 -3.63
N HIS A 58 8.21 2.74 -4.78
CA HIS A 58 6.95 3.38 -5.15
C HIS A 58 5.84 2.38 -5.39
N HIS A 59 6.09 1.29 -6.11
CA HIS A 59 5.10 0.24 -6.35
C HIS A 59 4.68 -0.42 -5.03
N PHE A 60 5.66 -0.76 -4.18
CA PHE A 60 5.39 -1.36 -2.88
C PHE A 60 4.54 -0.45 -2.01
N ALA A 61 4.90 0.83 -1.85
CA ALA A 61 4.12 1.78 -1.05
C ALA A 61 2.72 2.03 -1.62
N SER A 62 2.56 2.00 -2.95
CA SER A 62 1.28 2.23 -3.61
C SER A 62 0.30 1.05 -3.46
N ILE A 63 0.81 -0.18 -3.33
CA ILE A 63 0.00 -1.39 -3.12
C ILE A 63 -0.21 -1.66 -1.62
N ALA A 64 0.80 -1.39 -0.80
CA ALA A 64 0.78 -1.59 0.64
C ALA A 64 -0.08 -0.52 1.36
N GLY A 65 -1.39 -0.66 1.24
CA GLY A 65 -2.38 0.18 1.91
C GLY A 65 -3.04 -0.49 3.13
N ALA A 66 -4.04 0.18 3.69
CA ALA A 66 -4.85 -0.38 4.79
C ALA A 66 -5.66 -1.63 4.35
N GLY A 67 -6.01 -1.72 3.06
CA GLY A 67 -6.79 -2.85 2.51
C GLY A 67 -6.12 -4.20 2.73
N PRO A 68 -4.87 -4.41 2.25
CA PRO A 68 -4.10 -5.63 2.50
C PRO A 68 -3.82 -5.98 3.98
N ILE A 69 -4.07 -5.08 4.92
CA ILE A 69 -3.91 -5.33 6.36
C ILE A 69 -5.28 -5.68 6.97
N VAL A 70 -6.25 -4.78 6.83
CA VAL A 70 -7.58 -4.92 7.43
C VAL A 70 -8.36 -6.07 6.80
N GLY A 71 -8.21 -6.29 5.50
CA GLY A 71 -8.88 -7.37 4.75
C GLY A 71 -8.54 -8.74 5.33
N PRO A 72 -7.27 -9.18 5.36
CA PRO A 72 -6.88 -10.47 5.91
C PRO A 72 -7.22 -10.65 7.39
N ILE A 73 -7.11 -9.59 8.20
CA ILE A 73 -7.51 -9.64 9.62
C ILE A 73 -9.02 -9.89 9.76
N THR A 74 -9.83 -9.17 8.97
CA THR A 74 -11.29 -9.33 8.97
C THR A 74 -11.69 -10.71 8.44
N ALA A 75 -11.06 -11.17 7.36
CA ALA A 75 -11.23 -12.51 6.81
C ALA A 75 -10.91 -13.60 7.84
N ALA A 76 -9.79 -13.45 8.56
CA ALA A 76 -9.38 -14.39 9.59
C ALA A 76 -10.35 -14.39 10.78
N ALA A 77 -10.85 -13.22 11.18
CA ALA A 77 -11.84 -13.08 12.24
C ALA A 77 -13.17 -13.75 11.87
N MET A 78 -13.58 -13.68 10.60
CA MET A 78 -14.85 -14.24 10.10
C MET A 78 -14.76 -15.75 9.83
N PHE A 79 -13.78 -16.20 9.04
CA PHE A 79 -13.74 -17.56 8.48
C PHE A 79 -12.64 -18.45 9.09
N GLY A 80 -11.74 -17.88 9.91
CA GLY A 80 -10.57 -18.55 10.47
C GLY A 80 -9.28 -18.18 9.74
N TRP A 81 -8.13 -18.44 10.38
CA TRP A 81 -6.84 -17.98 9.83
C TRP A 81 -6.44 -18.72 8.54
N LEU A 82 -6.86 -19.98 8.36
CA LEU A 82 -6.41 -20.80 7.23
C LEU A 82 -7.00 -20.31 5.90
N PRO A 83 -8.32 -20.04 5.76
CA PRO A 83 -8.86 -19.46 4.54
C PRO A 83 -8.27 -18.09 4.20
N ALA A 84 -8.10 -17.21 5.20
CA ALA A 84 -7.49 -15.89 4.99
C ALA A 84 -6.05 -16.00 4.49
N TYR A 85 -5.27 -16.94 5.06
CA TYR A 85 -3.91 -17.22 4.65
C TYR A 85 -3.83 -17.75 3.21
N LEU A 86 -4.66 -18.75 2.86
CA LEU A 86 -4.70 -19.29 1.50
C LEU A 86 -5.15 -18.24 0.48
N TRP A 87 -6.16 -17.44 0.82
CA TRP A 87 -6.63 -16.33 0.00
C TRP A 87 -5.50 -15.34 -0.31
N CYS A 88 -4.74 -14.94 0.71
CA CYS A 88 -3.61 -14.03 0.52
C CYS A 88 -2.56 -14.63 -0.42
N LEU A 89 -2.18 -15.91 -0.22
CA LEU A 89 -1.15 -16.56 -1.03
C LEU A 89 -1.59 -16.80 -2.47
N ILE A 90 -2.75 -17.43 -2.66
CA ILE A 90 -3.25 -17.83 -3.98
C ILE A 90 -3.74 -16.61 -4.74
N GLY A 91 -4.51 -15.73 -4.10
CA GLY A 91 -5.05 -14.52 -4.72
C GLY A 91 -3.95 -13.58 -5.20
N SER A 92 -2.92 -13.33 -4.38
CA SER A 92 -1.80 -12.49 -4.81
C SER A 92 -0.97 -13.14 -5.93
N ALA A 93 -0.69 -14.44 -5.85
CA ALA A 93 0.16 -15.13 -6.83
C ALA A 93 -0.51 -15.30 -8.21
N PHE A 94 -1.80 -15.62 -8.26
CA PHE A 94 -2.49 -16.01 -9.49
C PHE A 94 -3.46 -14.97 -10.04
N ILE A 95 -3.92 -14.01 -9.23
CA ILE A 95 -4.82 -12.94 -9.68
C ILE A 95 -4.06 -11.62 -9.68
N GLY A 96 -3.49 -11.23 -8.53
CA GLY A 96 -2.78 -9.95 -8.38
C GLY A 96 -1.56 -9.82 -9.29
N GLY A 97 -0.64 -10.80 -9.22
CA GLY A 97 0.59 -10.80 -10.02
C GLY A 97 0.34 -10.66 -11.53
N PRO A 98 -0.47 -11.54 -12.15
CA PRO A 98 -0.83 -11.43 -13.57
C PRO A 98 -1.55 -10.15 -13.94
N HIS A 99 -2.45 -9.67 -13.07
CA HIS A 99 -3.16 -8.41 -13.30
C HIS A 99 -2.18 -7.23 -13.39
N ASP A 100 -1.28 -7.10 -12.41
CA ASP A 100 -0.33 -6.00 -12.35
C ASP A 100 0.70 -6.09 -13.49
N MET A 101 1.20 -7.30 -13.77
CA MET A 101 2.08 -7.55 -14.91
C MET A 101 1.40 -7.18 -16.24
N GLY A 102 0.15 -7.61 -16.43
CA GLY A 102 -0.63 -7.31 -17.63
C GLY A 102 -0.87 -5.80 -17.80
N ALA A 103 -1.21 -5.10 -16.71
CA ALA A 103 -1.39 -3.65 -16.73
C ALA A 103 -0.09 -2.91 -17.10
N LEU A 104 1.05 -3.31 -16.51
CA LEU A 104 2.36 -2.72 -16.81
C LEU A 104 2.78 -3.00 -18.25
N VAL A 105 2.69 -4.25 -18.73
CA VAL A 105 3.04 -4.61 -20.11
C VAL A 105 2.17 -3.89 -21.11
N SER A 106 0.87 -3.76 -20.82
CA SER A 106 -0.07 -3.00 -21.64
C SER A 106 0.33 -1.53 -21.74
N SER A 107 0.64 -0.89 -20.61
CA SER A 107 1.11 0.50 -20.57
C SER A 107 2.44 0.68 -21.33
N MET A 108 3.43 -0.18 -21.08
CA MET A 108 4.75 -0.10 -21.74
C MET A 108 4.66 -0.23 -23.26
N ARG A 109 3.78 -1.08 -23.78
CA ARG A 109 3.56 -1.26 -25.23
C ARG A 109 2.75 -0.13 -25.87
N HIS A 110 2.20 0.77 -25.06
CA HIS A 110 1.43 1.93 -25.49
C HIS A 110 2.09 3.21 -25.01
N ASP A 111 3.42 3.30 -25.16
CA ASP A 111 4.17 4.53 -24.88
C ASP A 111 4.04 5.00 -23.42
N GLY A 112 3.82 4.10 -22.46
CA GLY A 112 3.60 4.46 -21.05
C GLY A 112 2.24 5.11 -20.76
N LYS A 113 1.27 5.00 -21.68
CA LYS A 113 -0.06 5.58 -21.52
C LYS A 113 -0.89 4.85 -20.45
N SER A 114 -1.92 5.54 -19.95
CA SER A 114 -2.86 5.00 -18.97
C SER A 114 -3.74 3.90 -19.58
N VAL A 115 -4.26 3.00 -18.73
CA VAL A 115 -5.16 1.92 -19.16
C VAL A 115 -6.39 2.47 -19.90
N GLY A 116 -6.93 3.62 -19.48
CA GLY A 116 -8.05 4.26 -20.16
C GLY A 116 -7.74 4.69 -21.60
N GLU A 117 -6.49 5.07 -21.88
CA GLU A 117 -6.04 5.41 -23.23
C GLU A 117 -5.85 4.16 -24.11
N VAL A 118 -5.36 3.07 -23.51
CA VAL A 118 -5.32 1.76 -24.18
C VAL A 118 -6.72 1.29 -24.56
N VAL A 119 -7.70 1.47 -23.66
CA VAL A 119 -9.12 1.17 -23.93
C VAL A 119 -9.67 2.05 -25.06
N ASP A 120 -9.30 3.34 -25.14
CA ASP A 120 -9.70 4.22 -26.25
C ASP A 120 -9.23 3.65 -27.59
N LYS A 121 -7.97 3.20 -27.65
CA LYS A 121 -7.33 2.73 -28.87
C LYS A 121 -7.92 1.40 -29.37
N TRP A 122 -8.21 0.46 -28.47
CA TRP A 122 -8.60 -0.91 -28.85
C TRP A 122 -10.10 -1.20 -28.79
N ILE A 123 -10.84 -0.53 -27.91
CA ILE A 123 -12.29 -0.72 -27.75
C ILE A 123 -13.05 0.47 -28.35
N GLY A 124 -12.48 1.66 -28.24
CA GLY A 124 -13.05 2.90 -28.76
C GLY A 124 -13.55 3.84 -27.67
N ARG A 125 -13.95 5.04 -28.10
CA ARG A 125 -14.25 6.16 -27.19
C ARG A 125 -15.35 5.89 -26.18
N LYS A 126 -16.42 5.19 -26.59
CA LYS A 126 -17.50 4.80 -25.66
C LYS A 126 -17.00 3.87 -24.57
N GLY A 127 -16.13 2.91 -24.92
CA GLY A 127 -15.49 2.00 -23.96
C GLY A 127 -14.64 2.77 -22.95
N LYS A 128 -13.84 3.74 -23.41
CA LYS A 128 -13.06 4.62 -22.52
C LYS A 128 -13.94 5.36 -21.54
N ILE A 129 -15.03 5.98 -22.01
CA ILE A 129 -15.92 6.76 -21.14
C ILE A 129 -16.54 5.86 -20.07
N LEU A 130 -17.04 4.67 -20.44
CA LEU A 130 -17.59 3.72 -19.48
C LEU A 130 -16.54 3.24 -18.48
N PHE A 131 -15.33 2.91 -18.95
CA PHE A 131 -14.21 2.50 -18.11
C PHE A 131 -13.83 3.61 -17.12
N LEU A 132 -13.63 4.84 -17.59
CA LEU A 132 -13.30 5.98 -16.73
C LEU A 132 -14.41 6.29 -15.72
N CYS A 133 -15.68 6.19 -16.12
CA CYS A 133 -16.81 6.38 -15.21
C CYS A 133 -16.80 5.32 -14.10
N PHE A 134 -16.60 4.06 -14.45
CA PHE A 134 -16.43 2.97 -13.49
C PHE A 134 -15.23 3.20 -12.56
N THR A 135 -14.06 3.57 -13.12
CA THR A 135 -12.85 3.85 -12.34
C THR A 135 -13.07 5.00 -11.35
N ILE A 136 -13.73 6.09 -11.76
CA ILE A 136 -14.03 7.22 -10.88
C ILE A 136 -14.95 6.77 -9.73
N LEU A 137 -16.03 6.04 -10.01
CA LEU A 137 -16.93 5.52 -8.99
C LEU A 137 -16.22 4.58 -8.02
N ALA A 138 -15.34 3.70 -8.53
CA ALA A 138 -14.54 2.81 -7.71
C ALA A 138 -13.53 3.57 -6.84
N LEU A 139 -12.85 4.59 -7.37
CA LEU A 139 -11.93 5.43 -6.60
C LEU A 139 -12.64 6.20 -5.49
N ILE A 140 -13.85 6.70 -5.73
CA ILE A 140 -14.68 7.34 -4.68
C ILE A 140 -14.97 6.35 -3.56
N LEU A 141 -15.35 5.10 -3.89
CA LEU A 141 -15.58 4.05 -2.91
C LEU A 141 -14.31 3.74 -2.09
N VAL A 142 -13.17 3.59 -2.76
CA VAL A 142 -11.88 3.32 -2.10
C VAL A 142 -11.51 4.45 -1.14
N VAL A 143 -11.64 5.70 -1.57
CA VAL A 143 -11.39 6.87 -0.72
C VAL A 143 -12.35 6.89 0.47
N ALA A 144 -13.64 6.57 0.28
CA ALA A 144 -14.61 6.52 1.37
C ALA A 144 -14.27 5.45 2.41
N VAL A 145 -13.87 4.25 1.97
CA VAL A 145 -13.47 3.15 2.87
C VAL A 145 -12.20 3.52 3.64
N PHE A 146 -11.18 4.08 2.98
CA PHE A 146 -9.96 4.50 3.66
C PHE A 146 -10.19 5.68 4.61
N LEU A 147 -11.04 6.64 4.24
CA LEU A 147 -11.46 7.71 5.14
C LEU A 147 -12.10 7.16 6.41
N GLN A 148 -13.02 6.19 6.27
CA GLN A 148 -13.67 5.55 7.41
C GLN A 148 -12.66 4.81 8.30
N LEU A 149 -11.74 4.04 7.71
CA LEU A 149 -10.72 3.31 8.45
C LEU A 149 -9.76 4.26 9.20
N SER A 150 -9.23 5.28 8.51
CA SER A 150 -8.32 6.25 9.12
C SER A 150 -9.00 7.07 10.22
N ALA A 151 -10.21 7.58 9.99
CA ALA A 151 -10.96 8.32 11.01
C ALA A 151 -11.29 7.43 12.22
N GLY A 152 -11.58 6.15 11.97
CA GLY A 152 -11.85 5.16 13.02
C GLY A 152 -10.62 4.93 13.89
N SER A 153 -9.45 4.75 13.28
CA SER A 153 -8.19 4.61 14.00
C SER A 153 -7.83 5.86 14.82
N PHE A 154 -8.04 7.06 14.28
CA PHE A 154 -7.71 8.32 14.97
C PHE A 154 -8.65 8.60 16.15
N ALA A 155 -9.92 8.20 16.03
CA ALA A 155 -10.89 8.31 17.12
C ALA A 155 -10.67 7.25 18.21
N ALA A 156 -10.21 6.05 17.83
CA ALA A 156 -9.92 4.97 18.77
C ALA A 156 -8.65 5.24 19.58
N ASP A 157 -7.61 5.80 18.95
CA ASP A 157 -6.32 6.07 19.57
C ASP A 157 -5.81 7.49 19.23
N PRO A 158 -5.88 8.44 20.17
CA PRO A 158 -5.34 9.80 20.00
C PRO A 158 -3.84 9.84 19.71
N ALA A 159 -3.07 8.85 20.17
CA ALA A 159 -1.63 8.78 19.90
C ALA A 159 -1.35 8.53 18.41
N VAL A 160 -2.18 7.73 17.75
CA VAL A 160 -2.13 7.49 16.30
C VAL A 160 -2.44 8.79 15.55
N ALA A 161 -3.48 9.51 15.97
CA ALA A 161 -3.86 10.78 15.35
C ALA A 161 -2.76 11.84 15.46
N PHE A 162 -2.13 11.96 16.62
CA PHE A 162 -0.99 12.85 16.83
C PHE A 162 0.20 12.47 15.94
N SER A 163 0.58 11.21 15.96
CA SER A 163 1.72 10.71 15.19
C SER A 163 1.52 10.92 13.69
N ALA A 164 0.31 10.66 13.19
CA ALA A 164 -0.03 10.88 11.79
C ALA A 164 -0.07 12.37 11.41
N SER A 165 -0.58 13.24 12.29
CA SER A 165 -0.60 14.69 12.05
C SER A 165 0.81 15.27 12.00
N LEU A 166 1.66 14.87 12.95
CA LEU A 166 3.07 15.24 12.98
C LEU A 166 3.79 14.70 11.75
N TYR A 167 3.51 13.47 11.34
CA TYR A 167 4.05 12.87 10.13
C TYR A 167 3.71 13.66 8.86
N ILE A 168 2.45 14.08 8.69
CA ILE A 168 2.02 14.92 7.55
C ILE A 168 2.75 16.28 7.57
N GLY A 169 2.81 16.92 8.74
CA GLY A 169 3.49 18.21 8.90
C GLY A 169 4.99 18.13 8.60
N LEU A 170 5.64 17.06 9.07
CA LEU A 170 7.02 16.76 8.73
C LEU A 170 7.19 16.54 7.22
N ALA A 171 6.33 15.73 6.59
CA ALA A 171 6.43 15.46 5.15
C ALA A 171 6.41 16.75 4.32
N LEU A 172 5.58 17.74 4.69
CA LEU A 172 5.56 19.07 4.04
C LEU A 172 6.88 19.82 4.23
N LEU A 173 7.40 19.87 5.46
CA LEU A 173 8.67 20.53 5.76
C LEU A 173 9.82 19.87 5.00
N PHE A 174 9.83 18.54 4.92
CA PHE A 174 10.81 17.77 4.17
C PHE A 174 10.72 18.00 2.66
N GLY A 175 9.51 18.06 2.10
CA GLY A 175 9.31 18.43 0.69
C GLY A 175 9.97 19.76 0.35
N VAL A 176 9.82 20.76 1.22
CA VAL A 176 10.50 22.06 1.05
C VAL A 176 12.02 21.94 1.23
N LEU A 177 12.51 21.21 2.24
CA LEU A 177 13.96 21.05 2.47
C LEU A 177 14.68 20.36 1.31
N ILE A 178 14.11 19.28 0.80
CA ILE A 178 14.68 18.51 -0.31
C ILE A 178 14.65 19.35 -1.59
N TYR A 179 13.50 19.97 -1.90
CA TYR A 179 13.33 20.66 -3.18
C TYR A 179 14.02 22.03 -3.21
N LYS A 180 13.83 22.86 -2.16
CA LYS A 180 14.34 24.24 -2.12
C LYS A 180 15.78 24.31 -1.61
N TYR A 181 16.11 23.56 -0.57
CA TYR A 181 17.42 23.61 0.09
C TYR A 181 18.38 22.51 -0.39
N ARG A 182 17.93 21.64 -1.31
CA ARG A 182 18.72 20.57 -1.94
C ARG A 182 19.42 19.66 -0.93
N VAL A 183 18.81 19.46 0.23
CA VAL A 183 19.40 18.62 1.26
C VAL A 183 19.28 17.16 0.81
N PRO A 184 20.35 16.35 0.95
CA PRO A 184 20.34 14.98 0.43
C PRO A 184 19.28 14.11 1.14
N LEU A 185 18.59 13.27 0.35
CA LEU A 185 17.49 12.41 0.81
C LEU A 185 17.87 11.54 2.01
N TRP A 186 19.07 10.95 2.01
CA TRP A 186 19.51 10.05 3.07
C TRP A 186 19.58 10.75 4.44
N LEU A 187 19.99 12.02 4.48
CA LEU A 187 20.08 12.79 5.72
C LEU A 187 18.68 13.06 6.29
N MET A 188 17.72 13.35 5.40
CA MET A 188 16.32 13.56 5.77
C MET A 188 15.69 12.30 6.35
N THR A 189 15.98 11.13 5.78
CA THR A 189 15.53 9.83 6.30
C THR A 189 16.08 9.54 7.70
N VAL A 190 17.39 9.74 7.90
CA VAL A 190 18.07 9.48 9.19
C VAL A 190 17.55 10.39 10.29
N VAL A 191 17.16 11.62 9.97
CA VAL A 191 16.58 12.56 10.94
C VAL A 191 15.09 12.25 11.19
N MET A 192 14.31 12.02 10.14
CA MET A 192 12.86 11.93 10.29
C MET A 192 12.38 10.62 10.89
N VAL A 193 12.96 9.48 10.51
CA VAL A 193 12.50 8.18 11.00
C VAL A 193 12.56 8.12 12.54
N PRO A 194 13.66 8.53 13.21
CA PRO A 194 13.68 8.64 14.66
C PRO A 194 12.67 9.62 15.24
N ILE A 195 12.42 10.77 14.59
CA ILE A 195 11.43 11.76 15.09
C ILE A 195 10.03 11.17 15.08
N VAL A 196 9.63 10.47 14.02
CA VAL A 196 8.30 9.88 13.93
C VAL A 196 8.16 8.68 14.87
N ILE A 197 9.20 7.85 15.01
CA ILE A 197 9.22 6.77 16.02
C ILE A 197 9.10 7.36 17.44
N TYR A 198 9.83 8.44 17.71
CA TYR A 198 9.75 9.15 18.98
C TYR A 198 8.35 9.75 19.19
N ALA A 199 7.72 10.31 18.14
CA ALA A 199 6.36 10.83 18.22
C ALA A 199 5.34 9.72 18.54
N CYS A 200 5.48 8.51 17.97
CA CYS A 200 4.66 7.37 18.31
C CYS A 200 4.82 6.97 19.79
N TRP A 201 6.05 6.92 20.29
CA TRP A 201 6.31 6.61 21.68
C TRP A 201 5.76 7.72 22.61
N TYR A 202 6.12 8.97 22.36
CA TYR A 202 5.68 10.13 23.14
C TYR A 202 4.15 10.28 23.15
N GLY A 203 3.50 10.07 22.01
CA GLY A 203 2.04 10.15 21.88
C GLY A 203 1.30 9.16 22.78
N ASN A 204 1.86 7.98 23.02
CA ASN A 204 1.26 6.96 23.88
C ASN A 204 1.40 7.27 25.38
N TYR A 205 2.46 7.98 25.79
CA TYR A 205 2.75 8.24 27.20
C TYR A 205 2.39 9.65 27.67
N SER A 206 2.09 10.58 26.76
CA SER A 206 1.81 11.98 27.08
C SER A 206 0.31 12.23 27.33
N PRO A 207 -0.09 12.64 28.55
CA PRO A 207 -1.49 12.94 28.87
C PRO A 207 -2.06 14.09 28.02
N TRP A 208 -1.22 15.06 27.65
CA TRP A 208 -1.63 16.19 26.81
C TRP A 208 -2.11 15.73 25.42
N VAL A 209 -1.44 14.74 24.83
CA VAL A 209 -1.84 14.19 23.52
C VAL A 209 -3.20 13.50 23.63
N ALA A 210 -3.42 12.74 24.71
CA ALA A 210 -4.68 12.07 24.96
C ALA A 210 -5.86 13.03 25.17
N GLU A 211 -5.63 14.25 25.63
CA GLU A 211 -6.68 15.27 25.78
C GLU A 211 -6.90 16.07 24.49
N VAL A 212 -5.83 16.54 23.85
CA VAL A 212 -5.92 17.44 22.70
C VAL A 212 -6.40 16.72 21.43
N PHE A 213 -6.02 15.45 21.24
CA PHE A 213 -6.36 14.70 20.02
C PHE A 213 -7.60 13.81 20.17
N LYS A 214 -8.29 13.87 21.32
CA LYS A 214 -9.52 13.12 21.57
C LYS A 214 -10.72 13.83 20.93
N PHE A 215 -10.85 13.64 19.62
CA PHE A 215 -12.00 14.08 18.85
C PHE A 215 -12.90 12.92 18.46
N PRO A 216 -14.21 13.15 18.31
CA PRO A 216 -15.11 12.12 17.80
C PRO A 216 -14.78 11.81 16.33
N MET A 217 -15.13 10.60 15.91
CA MET A 217 -14.86 10.11 14.56
C MET A 217 -15.37 11.03 13.45
N GLU A 218 -16.53 11.67 13.65
CA GLU A 218 -17.09 12.62 12.68
C GLU A 218 -16.18 13.84 12.46
N THR A 219 -15.59 14.39 13.52
CA THR A 219 -14.64 15.50 13.42
C THR A 219 -13.40 15.07 12.64
N TRP A 220 -12.85 13.90 12.94
CA TRP A 220 -11.71 13.36 12.19
C TRP A 220 -12.03 13.13 10.71
N ARG A 221 -13.25 12.69 10.40
CA ARG A 221 -13.70 12.51 9.01
C ARG A 221 -13.63 13.82 8.23
N TRP A 222 -14.16 14.92 8.80
CA TRP A 222 -14.10 16.23 8.15
C TRP A 222 -12.67 16.78 8.05
N VAL A 223 -11.85 16.63 9.10
CA VAL A 223 -10.43 17.03 9.07
C VAL A 223 -9.68 16.30 7.96
N LEU A 224 -9.88 14.99 7.84
CA LEU A 224 -9.26 14.17 6.80
C LEU A 224 -9.76 14.51 5.40
N VAL A 225 -11.04 14.86 5.22
CA VAL A 225 -11.57 15.34 3.93
C VAL A 225 -10.89 16.64 3.51
N VAL A 226 -10.75 17.59 4.42
CA VAL A 226 -10.02 18.85 4.15
C VAL A 226 -8.57 18.55 3.79
N TYR A 227 -7.92 17.64 4.53
CA TYR A 227 -6.57 17.21 4.22
C TYR A 227 -6.47 16.56 2.83
N ILE A 228 -7.38 15.67 2.44
CA ILE A 228 -7.40 15.03 1.12
C ILE A 228 -7.55 16.09 0.01
N PHE A 229 -8.42 17.07 0.22
CA PHE A 229 -8.58 18.19 -0.70
C PHE A 229 -7.30 19.03 -0.83
N LEU A 230 -6.63 19.36 0.28
CA LEU A 230 -5.35 20.06 0.22
C LEU A 230 -4.30 19.20 -0.49
N ALA A 231 -4.24 17.91 -0.18
CA ALA A 231 -3.28 16.99 -0.78
C ALA A 231 -3.47 16.80 -2.29
N SER A 232 -4.69 16.91 -2.82
CA SER A 232 -4.95 16.81 -4.26
C SER A 232 -4.58 18.07 -5.04
N VAL A 233 -4.52 19.23 -4.37
CA VAL A 233 -4.17 20.52 -4.98
C VAL A 233 -2.69 20.83 -4.86
N LEU A 234 -2.04 20.39 -3.78
CA LEU A 234 -0.62 20.66 -3.54
C LEU A 234 0.27 19.93 -4.56
N PRO A 235 1.42 20.53 -4.96
CA PRO A 235 2.35 19.87 -5.85
C PRO A 235 2.86 18.53 -5.31
N VAL A 236 3.01 17.54 -6.18
CA VAL A 236 3.42 16.17 -5.82
C VAL A 236 4.74 16.16 -5.03
N TRP A 237 5.72 16.99 -5.43
CA TRP A 237 7.02 17.08 -4.77
C TRP A 237 6.96 17.64 -3.33
N LEU A 238 5.90 18.40 -3.01
CA LEU A 238 5.76 19.07 -1.72
C LEU A 238 5.21 18.13 -0.64
N LEU A 239 4.20 17.33 -0.98
CA LEU A 239 3.52 16.46 -0.02
C LEU A 239 3.59 14.99 -0.41
N LEU A 240 3.07 14.61 -1.57
CA LEU A 240 2.87 13.20 -1.93
C LEU A 240 4.19 12.42 -1.98
N GLN A 241 5.17 12.92 -2.72
CA GLN A 241 6.44 12.22 -2.90
C GLN A 241 7.23 12.09 -1.58
N PRO A 242 7.43 13.15 -0.76
CA PRO A 242 8.04 13.01 0.56
C PRO A 242 7.25 12.07 1.47
N ARG A 243 5.92 12.23 1.53
CA ARG A 243 5.06 11.39 2.37
C ARG A 243 5.15 9.91 1.98
N ASP A 244 5.09 9.58 0.71
CA ASP A 244 5.08 8.19 0.26
C ASP A 244 6.45 7.54 0.42
N TYR A 245 7.52 8.30 0.20
CA TYR A 245 8.88 7.87 0.50
C TYR A 245 9.06 7.50 1.98
N LEU A 246 8.59 8.35 2.89
CA LEU A 246 8.68 8.11 4.33
C LEU A 246 7.82 6.91 4.77
N ALA A 247 6.64 6.73 4.16
CA ALA A 247 5.72 5.65 4.48
C ALA A 247 6.31 4.29 4.10
N SER A 248 7.05 4.24 2.98
CA SER A 248 7.73 3.03 2.51
C SER A 248 8.69 2.46 3.58
N TYR A 249 9.44 3.31 4.29
CA TYR A 249 10.32 2.85 5.37
C TYR A 249 9.55 2.24 6.53
N PHE A 250 8.45 2.87 6.96
CA PHE A 250 7.60 2.31 8.02
C PHE A 250 7.04 0.95 7.64
N LEU A 251 6.61 0.80 6.39
CA LEU A 251 6.12 -0.47 5.88
C LEU A 251 7.23 -1.53 5.84
N TYR A 252 8.44 -1.19 5.37
CA TYR A 252 9.58 -2.10 5.40
C TYR A 252 9.98 -2.50 6.82
N PHE A 253 10.04 -1.55 7.76
CA PHE A 253 10.30 -1.83 9.16
C PHE A 253 9.22 -2.73 9.77
N ALA A 254 7.94 -2.47 9.50
CA ALA A 254 6.84 -3.31 9.98
C ALA A 254 6.94 -4.74 9.44
N VAL A 255 7.27 -4.92 8.17
CA VAL A 255 7.48 -6.24 7.56
C VAL A 255 8.67 -6.96 8.18
N ILE A 256 9.81 -6.28 8.39
CA ILE A 256 11.02 -6.87 8.98
C ILE A 256 10.76 -7.27 10.44
N ILE A 257 10.21 -6.36 11.25
CA ILE A 257 9.89 -6.63 12.66
C ILE A 257 8.86 -7.75 12.75
N GLY A 258 7.84 -7.74 11.88
CA GLY A 258 6.84 -8.81 11.80
C GLY A 258 7.46 -10.16 11.43
N ALA A 259 8.38 -10.20 10.46
CA ALA A 259 9.10 -11.41 10.07
C ALA A 259 9.96 -11.96 11.21
N ILE A 260 10.74 -11.09 11.87
CA ILE A 260 11.54 -11.45 13.05
C ILE A 260 10.62 -11.97 14.16
N GLY A 261 9.50 -11.29 14.43
CA GLY A 261 8.50 -11.70 15.41
C GLY A 261 7.89 -13.07 15.11
N MET A 262 7.61 -13.40 13.85
CA MET A 262 7.10 -14.72 13.45
C MET A 262 8.13 -15.84 13.60
N ILE A 263 9.42 -15.56 13.42
CA ILE A 263 10.52 -16.54 13.53
C ILE A 263 10.92 -16.73 15.00
N MET A 264 11.13 -15.64 15.73
CA MET A 264 11.61 -15.63 17.11
C MET A 264 10.50 -15.78 18.15
N GLY A 265 9.24 -15.51 17.80
CA GLY A 265 8.05 -15.67 18.64
C GLY A 265 7.70 -17.14 18.91
N LYS A 266 8.68 -17.93 19.35
CA LYS A 266 8.54 -19.34 19.72
C LYS A 266 8.70 -19.44 21.23
N GLY A 267 7.59 -19.28 21.95
CA GLY A 267 7.55 -19.42 23.40
C GLY A 267 6.18 -19.92 23.87
N GLU A 268 6.12 -20.62 25.00
CA GLU A 268 4.92 -21.22 25.59
C GLU A 268 3.79 -20.19 25.89
N ASN A 269 4.13 -18.89 25.91
CA ASN A 269 3.21 -17.79 26.20
C ASN A 269 2.49 -17.17 24.97
N PHE A 270 2.84 -17.55 23.74
CA PHE A 270 2.17 -17.04 22.52
C PHE A 270 1.32 -18.12 21.86
N GLN A 271 0.22 -18.49 22.52
CA GLN A 271 -0.77 -19.38 21.93
C GLN A 271 -1.63 -18.61 20.93
N ILE A 272 -1.72 -19.11 19.70
CA ILE A 272 -2.60 -18.54 18.68
C ILE A 272 -4.02 -19.01 18.99
N VAL A 273 -4.82 -18.12 19.55
CA VAL A 273 -6.21 -18.39 19.99
C VAL A 273 -7.21 -18.32 18.81
N LEU A 274 -6.74 -18.22 17.56
CA LEU A 274 -7.64 -18.19 16.41
C LEU A 274 -7.85 -19.60 15.83
N PRO A 275 -9.09 -20.09 15.71
CA PRO A 275 -9.36 -21.37 15.05
C PRO A 275 -8.95 -21.32 13.58
N ALA A 276 -8.49 -22.46 13.06
CA ALA A 276 -8.09 -22.60 11.65
C ALA A 276 -9.25 -22.35 10.70
N PHE A 277 -10.43 -22.85 11.04
CA PHE A 277 -11.64 -22.72 10.26
C PHE A 277 -12.83 -22.52 11.19
N LYS A 278 -13.65 -21.49 10.92
CA LYS A 278 -14.88 -21.20 11.69
C LYS A 278 -16.15 -21.67 10.98
N GLY A 279 -16.15 -21.78 9.66
CA GLY A 279 -17.30 -22.17 8.85
C GLY A 279 -17.30 -21.52 7.47
N PHE A 280 -18.17 -22.01 6.58
CA PHE A 280 -18.38 -21.43 5.23
C PHE A 280 -19.29 -20.20 5.23
N VAL A 281 -19.99 -19.96 6.35
CA VAL A 281 -20.90 -18.82 6.54
C VAL A 281 -20.51 -18.13 7.85
N ALA A 282 -20.26 -16.83 7.77
CA ALA A 282 -19.99 -15.98 8.92
C ALA A 282 -20.86 -14.73 8.83
N ASN A 283 -21.63 -14.41 9.88
CA ASN A 283 -22.54 -13.26 9.91
C ASN A 283 -23.50 -13.17 8.70
N GLY A 284 -24.00 -14.31 8.22
CA GLY A 284 -24.89 -14.37 7.05
C GLY A 284 -24.21 -14.16 5.70
N GLN A 285 -22.87 -14.05 5.67
CA GLN A 285 -22.08 -13.94 4.45
C GLN A 285 -21.32 -15.22 4.16
N TYR A 286 -21.33 -15.62 2.90
CA TYR A 286 -20.62 -16.80 2.41
C TYR A 286 -19.14 -16.48 2.17
N ILE A 287 -18.29 -17.49 2.32
CA ILE A 287 -16.86 -17.35 2.05
C ILE A 287 -16.58 -16.89 0.61
N TRP A 288 -17.40 -17.32 -0.35
CA TRP A 288 -17.40 -16.85 -1.72
C TRP A 288 -18.65 -15.97 -1.94
N PRO A 289 -18.53 -14.75 -2.51
CA PRO A 289 -17.36 -14.15 -3.16
C PRO A 289 -16.53 -13.22 -2.24
N MET A 290 -16.61 -13.40 -0.92
CA MET A 290 -15.94 -12.52 0.05
C MET A 290 -14.41 -12.66 0.08
N LEU A 291 -13.92 -13.89 -0.08
CA LEU A 291 -12.51 -14.25 -0.25
C LEU A 291 -12.29 -14.67 -1.70
#